data_AF-A0A9P0XK82-F1
#
_entry.id   AF-A0A9P0XK82-F1
#
_cell.length_a   1.000
_cell.length_b   1.000
_cell.length_c   1.000
_cell.angle_alpha   90.00
_cell.angle_beta   90.00
_cell.angle_gamma   90.00
#
_symmetry.space_group_name_H-M   'P 1'
#
loop_
_entity.id
_entity.type
_entity.pdbx_description
1 polymer ?
#
loop_
_entity_poly.entity_id
_entity_poly.type
_entity_poly.pdbx_seq_one_letter_code
_entity_poly.pdbx_strand_id
1 'polypeptide(L)'
;MSENKAVSEKELLDAIKNLLRKGGHLNKFQAEMRAKVTEILQNRQVALNPNYKNTGAPKLSDEVLLINELIREYLEWNGYLYTASVMSSEAGMSPVKRPRRELCAEVGVKDDEKSSTLPLLSNIIAAYTERIKRKINRMKKVTQ
;
A
#
# COMPACT_ATOMS: atom_id res chain seq x y z
N MET A 1 -25.68 -46.58 24.60
CA MET A 1 -25.00 -46.81 23.31
C MET A 1 -24.32 -45.52 22.93
N SER A 2 -22.98 -45.50 22.98
CA SER A 2 -22.18 -44.29 22.85
C SER A 2 -21.95 -43.95 21.39
N GLU A 3 -22.50 -42.82 20.94
CA GLU A 3 -22.16 -42.21 19.64
C GLU A 3 -20.72 -41.68 19.71
N ASN A 4 -19.79 -42.45 19.16
CA ASN A 4 -18.42 -41.99 18.93
C ASN A 4 -18.46 -41.10 17.69
N LYS A 5 -18.83 -39.83 17.88
CA LYS A 5 -18.86 -38.81 16.83
C LYS A 5 -17.43 -38.60 16.33
N ALA A 6 -17.16 -38.98 15.08
CA ALA A 6 -15.86 -38.79 14.45
C ALA A 6 -15.47 -37.32 14.54
N VAL A 7 -14.47 -37.02 15.37
CA VAL A 7 -13.91 -35.67 15.52
C VAL A 7 -13.44 -35.23 14.14
N SER A 8 -14.00 -34.12 13.66
CA SER A 8 -13.62 -33.59 12.35
C SER A 8 -12.14 -33.19 12.36
N GLU A 9 -11.42 -33.40 11.26
CA GLU A 9 -10.03 -32.94 11.11
C GLU A 9 -9.85 -31.47 11.53
N LYS A 10 -10.85 -30.64 11.26
CA LYS A 10 -10.88 -29.24 11.68
C LYS A 10 -10.95 -29.06 13.20
N GLU A 11 -11.76 -29.86 13.88
CA GLU A 11 -11.88 -29.84 15.35
C GLU A 11 -10.58 -30.32 16.00
N LEU A 12 -9.93 -31.34 15.44
CA LEU A 12 -8.61 -31.79 15.88
C LEU A 12 -7.55 -30.69 15.69
N LEU A 13 -7.53 -30.04 14.52
CA LEU A 13 -6.60 -28.96 14.22
C LEU A 13 -6.80 -27.75 15.15
N ASP A 14 -8.04 -27.39 15.45
CA ASP A 14 -8.37 -26.31 16.38
C ASP A 14 -8.02 -26.68 17.82
N ALA A 15 -8.22 -27.94 18.23
CA ALA A 15 -7.76 -28.43 19.53
C ALA A 15 -6.24 -28.34 19.67
N ILE A 16 -5.49 -28.76 18.65
CA ILE A 16 -4.01 -28.65 18.62
C ILE A 16 -3.58 -27.18 18.70
N LYS A 17 -4.18 -26.29 17.90
CA LYS A 17 -3.89 -24.84 17.96
C LYS A 17 -4.15 -24.26 19.35
N ASN A 18 -5.25 -24.65 20.00
CA ASN A 18 -5.61 -24.19 21.33
C ASN A 18 -4.61 -24.70 22.39
N LEU A 19 -4.16 -25.96 22.30
CA LEU A 19 -3.13 -26.51 23.18
C LEU A 19 -1.79 -25.78 23.01
N LEU A 20 -1.35 -25.57 21.76
CA LEU A 20 -0.13 -24.81 21.46
C LEU A 20 -0.22 -23.35 21.93
N ARG A 21 -1.41 -22.75 21.87
CA ARG A 21 -1.66 -21.39 22.38
C ARG A 21 -1.59 -21.34 23.91
N LYS A 22 -2.23 -22.29 24.61
CA LYS A 22 -2.18 -22.39 26.08
C LYS A 22 -0.76 -22.64 26.60
N GLY A 23 0.02 -23.45 25.87
CA GLY A 23 1.44 -23.68 26.18
C GLY A 23 2.39 -22.55 25.78
N GLY A 24 1.89 -21.45 25.20
CA GLY A 24 2.71 -20.31 24.74
C GLY A 24 3.55 -20.56 23.49
N HIS A 25 3.68 -21.81 23.03
CA HIS A 25 4.46 -22.20 21.86
C HIS A 25 3.96 -21.57 20.56
N LEU A 26 2.64 -21.43 20.40
CA LEU A 26 2.07 -20.82 19.20
C LEU A 26 2.50 -19.35 19.05
N ASN A 27 2.52 -18.60 20.15
CA ASN A 27 2.95 -17.20 20.13
C ASN A 27 4.45 -17.08 19.83
N LYS A 28 5.27 -17.98 20.40
CA LYS A 28 6.71 -18.05 20.10
C LYS A 28 6.95 -18.33 18.62
N PHE A 29 6.29 -19.32 18.03
CA PHE A 29 6.41 -19.62 16.60
C PHE A 29 5.96 -18.45 15.72
N GLN A 30 4.84 -17.80 16.07
CA GLN A 30 4.38 -16.61 15.37
C GLN A 30 5.38 -15.45 15.46
N ALA A 31 6.00 -15.25 16.63
CA ALA A 31 7.01 -14.22 16.84
C ALA A 31 8.28 -14.51 16.04
N GLU A 32 8.78 -15.76 16.06
CA GLU A 32 9.93 -16.20 15.27
C GLU A 32 9.68 -16.04 13.77
N MET A 33 8.51 -16.45 13.30
CA MET A 33 8.10 -16.27 11.90
C MET A 33 8.04 -14.79 11.52
N ARG A 34 7.41 -13.94 12.34
CA ARG A 34 7.37 -12.48 12.13
C ARG A 34 8.78 -11.88 12.10
N ALA A 35 9.65 -12.27 13.03
CA ALA A 35 11.04 -11.81 13.08
C ALA A 35 11.78 -12.20 11.80
N LYS A 36 11.62 -13.44 11.32
CA LYS A 36 12.30 -13.92 10.12
C LYS A 36 11.80 -13.23 8.85
N VAL A 37 10.49 -13.01 8.74
CA VAL A 37 9.90 -12.24 7.63
C VAL A 37 10.43 -10.80 7.65
N THR A 38 10.45 -10.16 8.82
CA THR A 38 10.96 -8.79 8.98
C THR A 38 12.43 -8.70 8.58
N GLU A 39 13.26 -9.65 9.01
CA GLU A 39 14.68 -9.73 8.65
C GLU A 39 14.87 -9.82 7.12
N ILE A 40 14.10 -10.69 6.45
CA ILE A 40 14.16 -10.86 4.99
C ILE A 40 13.77 -9.56 4.28
N LEU A 41 12.69 -8.90 4.73
CA LEU A 41 12.23 -7.64 4.16
C LEU A 41 13.26 -6.53 4.35
N GLN A 42 13.85 -6.41 5.55
CA GLN A 42 14.87 -5.41 5.85
C GLN A 42 16.14 -5.63 5.01
N ASN A 43 16.59 -6.88 4.87
CA ASN A 43 17.75 -7.21 4.03
C ASN A 43 17.51 -6.84 2.56
N ARG A 44 16.31 -7.12 2.03
CA ARG A 44 15.92 -6.70 0.68
C ARG A 44 15.94 -5.18 0.53
N GLN A 45 15.45 -4.46 1.53
CA GLN A 45 15.37 -3.01 1.49
C GLN A 45 16.76 -2.36 1.49
N VAL A 46 17.69 -2.89 2.28
CA VAL A 46 19.11 -2.50 2.24
C VAL A 46 19.75 -2.81 0.90
N ALA A 47 19.43 -3.95 0.28
CA ALA A 47 19.95 -4.28 -1.05
C ALA A 47 19.44 -3.32 -2.14
N LEU A 48 18.17 -2.91 -2.07
CA LEU A 48 17.56 -1.98 -3.03
C LEU A 48 17.97 -0.52 -2.80
N ASN A 49 18.24 -0.15 -1.56
CA ASN A 49 18.69 1.17 -1.16
C ASN A 49 19.82 1.02 -0.13
N PRO A 50 21.10 1.00 -0.55
CA PRO A 50 22.24 0.83 0.36
C PRO A 50 22.30 1.88 1.47
N ASN A 51 21.77 3.08 1.24
CA ASN A 51 21.69 4.15 2.23
C ASN A 51 20.59 3.92 3.28
N TYR A 52 19.70 2.95 3.08
CA TYR A 52 18.59 2.64 3.99
C TYR A 52 19.05 2.31 5.42
N LYS A 53 20.22 1.68 5.61
CA LYS A 53 20.76 1.43 6.96
C LYS A 53 21.07 2.71 7.73
N ASN A 54 21.43 3.79 7.03
CA ASN A 54 21.80 5.07 7.64
C ASN A 54 20.61 6.04 7.71
N THR A 55 19.70 5.99 6.74
CA THR A 55 18.57 6.92 6.64
C THR A 55 17.26 6.36 7.19
N GLY A 56 17.17 5.03 7.38
CA GLY A 56 15.93 4.34 7.69
C GLY A 56 14.88 4.44 6.57
N ALA A 57 13.64 4.07 6.90
CA ALA A 57 12.49 4.37 6.07
C ALA A 57 12.33 5.89 5.91
N PRO A 58 11.96 6.38 4.71
CA PRO A 58 11.63 7.79 4.53
C PRO A 58 10.63 8.20 5.60
N LYS A 59 10.90 9.29 6.31
CA LYS A 59 9.92 9.87 7.22
C LYS A 59 8.65 10.19 6.42
N LEU A 60 7.49 9.91 7.00
CA LEU A 60 6.19 10.33 6.46
C LEU A 60 6.09 11.86 6.49
N SER A 61 6.74 12.52 5.55
CA SER A 61 6.50 13.93 5.26
C SER A 61 5.14 14.11 4.59
N ASP A 62 4.64 15.34 4.58
CA ASP A 62 3.38 15.67 3.90
C ASP A 62 3.42 15.28 2.41
N GLU A 63 4.57 15.47 1.75
CA GLU A 63 4.78 15.05 0.36
C GLU A 63 4.69 13.54 0.18
N VAL A 64 5.36 12.76 1.05
CA VAL A 64 5.30 11.29 1.00
C VAL A 64 3.88 10.80 1.29
N LEU A 65 3.19 11.43 2.24
CA LEU A 65 1.80 11.10 2.56
C LEU A 65 0.88 11.40 1.38
N LEU A 66 1.00 12.57 0.74
CA LEU A 66 0.25 12.91 -0.47
C LEU A 66 0.48 11.88 -1.58
N ILE A 67 1.72 11.51 -1.85
CA ILE A 67 2.05 10.49 -2.87
C ILE A 67 1.38 9.16 -2.52
N ASN A 68 1.49 8.70 -1.27
CA ASN A 68 0.90 7.43 -0.85
C ASN A 68 -0.64 7.47 -0.92
N GLU A 69 -1.26 8.60 -0.63
CA GLU A 69 -2.71 8.82 -0.75
C GLU A 69 -3.17 8.74 -2.22
N LEU A 70 -2.41 9.35 -3.15
CA LEU A 70 -2.66 9.23 -4.59
C LEU A 70 -2.49 7.80 -5.09
N ILE A 71 -1.48 7.08 -4.58
CA ILE A 71 -1.27 5.66 -4.90
C ILE A 71 -2.41 4.81 -4.34
N ARG A 72 -2.81 5.04 -3.09
CA ARG A 72 -3.93 4.31 -2.47
C ARG A 72 -5.21 4.48 -3.27
N GLU A 73 -5.54 5.72 -3.63
CA GLU A 73 -6.71 6.02 -4.46
C GLU A 73 -6.64 5.31 -5.82
N TYR A 74 -5.47 5.35 -6.49
CA TYR A 74 -5.25 4.64 -7.75
C TYR A 74 -5.45 3.12 -7.61
N LEU A 75 -4.85 2.51 -6.59
CA LEU A 75 -4.95 1.07 -6.36
C LEU A 75 -6.40 0.66 -6.11
N GLU A 76 -7.12 1.42 -5.30
CA GLU A 76 -8.52 1.14 -4.97
C GLU A 76 -9.44 1.33 -6.16
N TRP A 77 -9.22 2.37 -6.97
CA TRP A 77 -9.98 2.58 -8.19
C TRP A 77 -9.83 1.42 -9.18
N ASN A 78 -8.64 0.84 -9.28
CA ASN A 78 -8.37 -0.32 -10.12
C ASN A 78 -8.75 -1.66 -9.46
N GLY A 79 -9.31 -1.65 -8.24
CA GLY A 79 -9.73 -2.86 -7.53
C GLY A 79 -8.61 -3.64 -6.83
N TYR A 80 -7.41 -3.08 -6.68
CA TYR A 80 -6.29 -3.69 -5.97
C TYR A 80 -6.39 -3.50 -4.44
N LEU A 81 -7.55 -3.85 -3.87
CA LEU A 81 -7.92 -3.53 -2.49
C LEU A 81 -6.97 -4.14 -1.45
N TYR A 82 -6.54 -5.39 -1.66
CA TYR A 82 -5.59 -6.05 -0.75
C TYR A 82 -4.24 -5.34 -0.76
N THR A 83 -3.72 -5.01 -1.95
CA THR A 83 -2.46 -4.28 -2.10
C THR A 83 -2.53 -2.90 -1.45
N ALA A 84 -3.65 -2.17 -1.63
CA ALA A 84 -3.87 -0.89 -0.99
C ALA A 84 -3.86 -0.98 0.54
N SER A 85 -4.50 -2.02 1.09
CA SER A 85 -4.54 -2.27 2.54
C SER A 85 -3.16 -2.59 3.11
N VAL A 86 -2.38 -3.46 2.43
CA VAL A 86 -1.03 -3.82 2.86
C VAL A 86 -0.12 -2.59 2.78
N MET A 87 -0.13 -1.87 1.65
CA MET A 87 0.67 -0.66 1.47
C MET A 87 0.37 0.40 2.54
N SER A 88 -0.91 0.67 2.82
CA SER A 88 -1.30 1.65 3.85
C SER A 88 -0.77 1.25 5.24
N SER A 89 -0.79 -0.04 5.55
CA SER A 89 -0.30 -0.58 6.83
C SER A 89 1.22 -0.50 6.92
N GLU A 90 1.93 -0.88 5.85
CA GLU A 90 3.40 -0.80 5.77
C GLU A 90 3.90 0.64 5.83
N ALA A 91 3.19 1.56 5.17
CA ALA A 91 3.50 2.98 5.18
C ALA A 91 3.07 3.68 6.48
N GLY A 92 2.45 3.00 7.45
CA GLY A 92 2.00 3.62 8.69
C GLY A 92 0.93 4.71 8.49
N MET A 93 0.15 4.62 7.42
CA MET A 93 -0.90 5.59 7.10
C MET A 93 -2.14 5.38 7.96
N SER A 94 -2.94 6.43 8.09
CA SER A 94 -4.28 6.30 8.68
C SER A 94 -5.14 5.34 7.87
N PRO A 95 -5.91 4.44 8.52
CA PRO A 95 -6.91 3.63 7.84
C PRO A 95 -8.06 4.48 7.28
N VAL A 96 -8.27 5.69 7.84
CA VAL A 96 -9.26 6.65 7.35
C VAL A 96 -8.73 7.32 6.10
N LYS A 97 -9.56 7.34 5.06
CA LYS A 97 -9.15 7.91 3.77
C LYS A 97 -9.29 9.42 3.74
N ARG A 98 -8.28 10.10 3.17
CA ARG A 98 -8.42 11.50 2.81
C ARG A 98 -9.47 11.62 1.70
N PRO A 99 -10.41 12.56 1.79
CA PRO A 99 -11.41 12.74 0.76
C PRO A 99 -10.75 13.24 -0.53
N ARG A 100 -11.20 12.72 -1.67
CA ARG A 100 -10.67 13.07 -3.00
C ARG A 100 -10.58 14.58 -3.22
N ARG A 101 -11.58 15.34 -2.76
CA ARG A 101 -11.62 16.81 -2.87
C ARG A 101 -10.39 17.49 -2.26
N GLU A 102 -9.91 17.01 -1.12
CA GLU A 102 -8.70 17.55 -0.48
C GLU A 102 -7.46 17.24 -1.31
N LEU A 103 -7.35 16.01 -1.81
CA LEU A 103 -6.24 15.61 -2.68
C LEU A 103 -6.23 16.45 -3.96
N CYS A 104 -7.40 16.63 -4.59
CA CYS A 104 -7.58 17.49 -5.77
C CYS A 104 -7.12 18.93 -5.51
N ALA A 105 -7.50 19.51 -4.38
CA ALA A 105 -7.09 20.86 -3.99
C ALA A 105 -5.57 20.98 -3.82
N GLU A 106 -4.94 19.98 -3.20
CA GLU A 106 -3.49 19.94 -2.96
C GLU A 106 -2.68 19.80 -4.25
N VAL A 107 -3.15 19.00 -5.21
CA VAL A 107 -2.48 18.79 -6.50
C VAL A 107 -2.87 19.81 -7.58
N GLY A 108 -3.80 20.73 -7.29
CA GLY A 108 -4.27 21.76 -8.22
C GLY A 108 -5.14 21.22 -9.36
N VAL A 109 -5.87 20.12 -9.14
CA VAL A 109 -6.83 19.55 -10.09
C VAL A 109 -8.24 19.93 -9.65
N LYS A 110 -9.11 20.34 -10.59
CA LYS A 110 -10.52 20.58 -10.28
C LYS A 110 -11.24 19.26 -10.11
N ASP A 111 -11.99 19.12 -9.02
CA ASP A 111 -12.85 17.97 -8.72
C ASP A 111 -14.19 18.12 -9.45
N ASP A 112 -14.20 17.81 -10.75
CA ASP A 112 -15.37 17.84 -11.63
C ASP A 112 -15.74 16.44 -12.16
N GLU A 113 -16.90 16.32 -12.82
CA GLU A 113 -17.39 15.04 -13.37
C GLU A 113 -16.38 14.36 -14.31
N LYS A 114 -15.61 15.15 -15.08
CA LYS A 114 -14.61 14.63 -16.01
C LYS A 114 -13.42 14.07 -15.27
N SER A 115 -12.90 14.80 -14.29
CA SER A 115 -11.79 14.37 -13.42
C SER A 115 -12.18 13.17 -12.54
N SER A 116 -13.47 12.96 -12.27
CA SER A 116 -13.96 11.85 -11.46
C SER A 116 -14.05 10.53 -12.23
N THR A 117 -13.91 10.54 -13.56
CA THR A 117 -13.96 9.33 -14.40
C THR A 117 -12.71 8.45 -14.30
N LEU A 118 -11.61 8.98 -13.78
CA LEU A 118 -10.31 8.33 -13.72
C LEU A 118 -9.65 8.58 -12.35
N PRO A 119 -8.68 7.75 -11.92
CA PRO A 119 -7.91 8.06 -10.73
C PRO A 119 -7.22 9.42 -10.85
N LEU A 120 -7.07 10.13 -9.73
CA LEU A 120 -6.45 11.45 -9.69
C LEU A 120 -5.00 11.39 -10.20
N LEU A 121 -4.27 10.33 -9.85
CA LEU A 121 -2.91 10.10 -10.36
C LEU A 121 -2.88 10.05 -11.91
N SER A 122 -3.87 9.41 -12.53
CA SER A 122 -3.99 9.35 -13.99
C SER A 122 -4.27 10.73 -14.60
N ASN A 123 -5.13 11.53 -13.96
CA ASN A 123 -5.41 12.92 -14.38
C ASN A 123 -4.16 13.81 -14.31
N ILE A 124 -3.37 13.67 -13.23
CA ILE A 124 -2.12 14.42 -13.06
C ILE A 124 -1.13 14.06 -14.18
N ILE A 125 -0.94 12.77 -14.46
CA ILE A 125 -0.03 12.30 -15.51
C ILE A 125 -0.49 12.79 -16.89
N ALA A 126 -1.79 12.73 -17.17
CA ALA A 126 -2.35 13.22 -18.44
C ALA A 126 -2.10 14.73 -18.60
N ALA A 127 -2.39 15.53 -17.56
CA ALA A 127 -2.17 16.97 -17.57
C ALA A 127 -0.69 17.33 -17.78
N TYR A 128 0.22 16.64 -17.08
CA TYR A 128 1.66 16.84 -17.22
C TYR A 128 2.15 16.48 -18.62
N THR A 129 1.74 15.33 -19.14
CA THR A 129 2.15 14.85 -20.47
C THR A 129 1.68 15.79 -21.57
N GLU A 130 0.43 16.27 -21.51
CA GLU A 130 -0.11 17.24 -22.46
C GLU A 130 0.63 18.58 -22.40
N ARG A 131 1.01 19.04 -21.20
CA ARG A 131 1.83 20.24 -21.04
C ARG A 131 3.20 20.10 -21.71
N ILE A 132 3.86 18.95 -21.56
CA ILE A 132 5.14 18.67 -22.22
C ILE A 132 4.98 18.67 -23.75
N LYS A 133 4.00 17.94 -24.28
CA LYS A 133 3.74 17.86 -25.72
C LYS A 133 3.54 19.26 -26.32
N ARG A 134 2.76 20.12 -25.67
CA ARG A 134 2.56 21.52 -26.10
C ARG A 134 3.86 22.31 -26.12
N LYS A 135 4.73 22.15 -25.11
CA LYS A 135 6.03 22.83 -25.05
C LYS A 135 6.95 22.40 -26.20
N ILE A 136 7.03 21.09 -26.46
CA ILE A 136 7.80 20.53 -27.58
C ILE A 136 7.29 21.06 -28.92
N ASN A 137 5.96 21.06 -29.12
CA ASN A 137 5.36 21.55 -30.36
C ASN A 137 5.60 23.06 -30.57
N ARG A 138 5.60 23.87 -29.50
CA ARG A 138 5.96 25.30 -29.59
C ARG A 138 7.42 25.48 -29.99
N MET A 139 8.35 24.72 -29.40
CA MET A 139 9.77 24.81 -29.75
C MET A 139 10.01 24.46 -31.23
N LYS A 140 9.38 23.41 -31.74
CA LYS A 140 9.48 23.02 -33.17
C LYS A 140 9.01 24.11 -34.13
N LYS A 141 7.97 24.87 -33.76
CA LYS A 141 7.44 25.98 -34.57
C LYS A 141 8.31 27.25 -34.54
N VAL A 142 9.23 27.39 -33.58
CA VAL A 142 10.13 28.55 -33.46
C VAL A 142 11.46 28.30 -34.19
N THR A 143 11.80 27.04 -34.45
CA THR A 143 13.03 26.63 -35.16
C THR A 143 12.81 26.40 -36.66
N GLN A 144 11.57 26.49 -37.14
CA GLN A 144 11.19 26.54 -38.57
C GLN A 144 10.84 27.97 -38.94
#